data_AF-A0A1S8TG51-F1
#
_entry.id   AF-A0A1S8TG51-F1
#
_cell.length_a   1.000
_cell.length_b   1.000
_cell.length_c   1.000
_cell.angle_alpha   90.00
_cell.angle_beta   90.00
_cell.angle_gamma   90.00
#
_symmetry.space_group_name_H-M   'P 1'
#
loop_
_entity.id
_entity.type
_entity.pdbx_description
1 polymer ?
#
loop_
_entity_poly.entity_id
_entity_poly.type
_entity_poly.pdbx_seq_one_letter_code
_entity_poly.pdbx_strand_id
1 'polypeptide(L)'
;MYEGYKEWIATYDKKALKILADIKLTQEEKNELKMCMNEIGSYLKDVFEDIYKLYISGMSARQISEYYNKGYGRINLLLRTLGIQRSRKDALIISASQRDYSKIRKKFKKTIKERYIKTQLFGSEIENLIRVEINEYLNNLLNDEYEIIVGINTVLSAGELDIPIIVIKSKNIYKLGIEVDNDYIHKNRKQRNKLKISNLKKMGYYVYKLNTNATLCKDGHIEHYNQLQDDIKIICNEIVADIKKINNL
;
A
#
# COMPACT_ATOMS: atom_id res chain seq x y z
N MET A 1 32.88 -26.66 -24.95
CA MET A 1 33.51 -25.35 -24.70
C MET A 1 32.48 -24.46 -24.01
N TYR A 2 32.70 -24.09 -22.75
CA TYR A 2 31.79 -23.21 -22.01
C TYR A 2 32.06 -21.75 -22.40
N GLU A 3 31.17 -21.20 -23.22
CA GLU A 3 31.05 -19.76 -23.43
C GLU A 3 30.74 -19.07 -22.09
N GLY A 4 31.69 -18.34 -21.50
CA GLY A 4 31.38 -17.66 -20.23
C GLY A 4 32.51 -17.00 -19.44
N TYR A 5 33.75 -17.08 -19.89
CA TYR A 5 34.87 -16.36 -19.25
C TYR A 5 34.91 -14.90 -19.71
N LYS A 6 33.81 -14.15 -19.48
CA LYS A 6 33.90 -12.68 -19.44
C LYS A 6 34.80 -12.34 -18.26
N GLU A 7 35.94 -11.72 -18.53
CA GLU A 7 36.88 -11.19 -17.53
C GLU A 7 36.11 -10.53 -16.38
N TRP A 8 36.56 -10.79 -15.17
CA TRP A 8 36.02 -10.16 -13.99
C TRP A 8 36.64 -8.77 -13.90
N ILE A 9 35.97 -7.79 -14.52
CA ILE A 9 36.40 -6.39 -14.47
C ILE A 9 35.64 -5.71 -13.35
N ALA A 10 36.38 -5.12 -12.41
CA ALA A 10 35.81 -4.43 -11.27
C ALA A 10 35.66 -2.93 -11.54
N THR A 11 34.54 -2.34 -11.10
CA THR A 11 34.35 -0.89 -11.03
C THR A 11 34.05 -0.50 -9.60
N TYR A 12 35.05 -0.03 -8.86
CA TYR A 12 34.92 0.31 -7.44
C TYR A 12 34.45 1.75 -7.22
N ASP A 13 33.63 1.95 -6.20
CA ASP A 13 33.35 3.28 -5.66
C ASP A 13 34.43 3.72 -4.64
N LYS A 14 34.34 4.96 -4.16
CA LYS A 14 35.28 5.51 -3.16
C LYS A 14 35.33 4.69 -1.86
N LYS A 15 34.23 4.04 -1.48
CA LYS A 15 34.14 3.25 -0.24
C LYS A 15 34.89 1.93 -0.39
N ALA A 16 34.70 1.23 -1.50
CA ALA A 16 35.42 0.01 -1.82
C ALA A 16 36.93 0.25 -1.96
N LEU A 17 37.33 1.31 -2.67
CA LEU A 17 38.74 1.68 -2.80
C LEU A 17 39.41 1.95 -1.44
N LYS A 18 38.72 2.65 -0.54
CA LYS A 18 39.21 2.89 0.81
C LYS A 18 39.41 1.59 1.59
N ILE A 19 38.45 0.66 1.50
CA ILE A 19 38.55 -0.64 2.16
C ILE A 19 39.75 -1.42 1.62
N LEU A 20 39.92 -1.49 0.30
CA LEU A 20 41.02 -2.24 -0.31
C LEU A 20 42.40 -1.68 0.07
N ALA A 21 42.52 -0.36 0.21
CA ALA A 21 43.76 0.31 0.62
C ALA A 21 44.08 0.15 2.11
N ASP A 22 43.06 0.21 2.98
CA ASP A 22 43.25 0.31 4.43
C ASP A 22 43.26 -1.05 5.15
N ILE A 23 42.70 -2.09 4.52
CA ILE A 23 42.51 -3.38 5.20
C ILE A 23 43.83 -4.11 5.46
N LYS A 24 44.06 -4.47 6.72
CA LYS A 24 45.20 -5.29 7.15
C LYS A 24 44.71 -6.68 7.53
N LEU A 25 45.09 -7.66 6.71
CA LEU A 25 44.79 -9.07 6.97
C LEU A 25 45.56 -9.56 8.21
N THR A 26 44.87 -10.27 9.09
CA THR A 26 45.47 -11.08 10.15
C THR A 26 46.26 -12.24 9.54
N GLN A 27 47.10 -12.90 10.34
CA GLN A 27 47.85 -14.06 9.86
C GLN A 27 46.94 -15.22 9.46
N GLU A 28 45.82 -15.41 10.16
CA GLU A 28 44.81 -16.42 9.85
C GLU A 28 44.14 -16.14 8.49
N GLU A 29 43.69 -14.90 8.26
CA GLU A 29 43.09 -14.48 6.99
C GLU A 29 44.08 -14.57 5.81
N LYS A 30 45.37 -14.26 6.04
CA LYS A 30 46.42 -14.46 5.02
C LYS A 30 46.57 -15.94 4.65
N ASN A 31 46.52 -16.83 5.64
CA ASN A 31 46.62 -18.26 5.41
C ASN A 31 45.37 -18.79 4.68
N GLU A 32 44.17 -18.36 5.07
CA GLU A 32 42.90 -18.69 4.41
C GLU A 32 42.90 -18.21 2.94
N LEU A 33 43.28 -16.95 2.70
CA LEU A 33 43.39 -16.40 1.35
C LEU A 33 44.37 -17.22 0.50
N LYS A 34 45.54 -17.58 1.04
CA LYS A 34 46.53 -18.39 0.33
C LYS A 34 45.99 -19.77 -0.04
N MET A 35 45.23 -20.42 0.86
CA MET A 35 44.57 -21.69 0.57
C MET A 35 43.56 -21.53 -0.57
N CYS A 36 42.69 -20.53 -0.49
CA CYS A 36 41.68 -20.25 -1.51
C CYS A 36 42.30 -19.97 -2.89
N MET A 37 43.42 -19.23 -2.93
CA MET A 37 44.15 -18.90 -4.16
C MET A 37 44.78 -20.12 -4.84
N ASN A 38 45.00 -21.22 -4.11
CA ASN A 38 45.48 -22.48 -4.68
C ASN A 38 44.34 -23.31 -5.30
N GLU A 39 43.11 -23.16 -4.78
CA GLU A 39 41.94 -23.91 -5.24
C GLU A 39 41.17 -23.21 -6.36
N ILE A 40 41.30 -21.89 -6.47
CA ILE A 40 40.56 -21.09 -7.45
C ILE A 40 41.15 -21.20 -8.87
N GLY A 41 40.27 -21.18 -9.88
CA GLY A 41 40.68 -21.17 -11.29
C GLY A 41 41.52 -19.93 -11.64
N SER A 42 42.49 -20.10 -12.54
CA SER A 42 43.45 -19.05 -12.95
C SER A 42 42.78 -17.73 -13.31
N TYR A 43 41.66 -17.78 -14.02
CA TYR A 43 40.86 -16.62 -14.46
C TYR A 43 40.24 -15.77 -13.34
N LEU A 44 40.31 -16.19 -12.08
CA LEU A 44 39.81 -15.45 -10.91
C LEU A 44 40.91 -14.94 -9.99
N LYS A 45 42.16 -15.39 -10.16
CA LYS A 45 43.25 -15.08 -9.23
C LYS A 45 43.49 -13.57 -9.12
N ASP A 46 43.38 -12.87 -10.24
CA ASP A 46 43.65 -11.42 -10.30
C ASP A 46 42.59 -10.56 -9.58
N VAL A 47 41.43 -11.13 -9.26
CA VAL A 47 40.32 -10.41 -8.61
C VAL A 47 39.91 -10.98 -7.26
N PHE A 48 40.33 -12.21 -6.96
CA PHE A 48 39.83 -12.90 -5.78
C PHE A 48 40.34 -12.27 -4.50
N GLU A 49 41.56 -11.75 -4.49
CA GLU A 49 42.10 -11.01 -3.34
C GLU A 49 41.19 -9.81 -2.97
N ASP A 50 40.72 -9.06 -3.96
CA ASP A 50 39.83 -7.93 -3.74
C ASP A 50 38.44 -8.38 -3.28
N ILE A 51 37.89 -9.45 -3.88
CA ILE A 51 36.64 -10.08 -3.42
C ILE A 51 36.75 -10.49 -1.96
N TYR A 52 37.86 -11.14 -1.59
CA TYR A 52 38.13 -11.62 -0.25
C TYR A 52 38.22 -10.45 0.73
N LYS A 53 39.03 -9.43 0.44
CA LYS A 53 39.18 -8.22 1.26
C LYS A 53 37.85 -7.49 1.48
N LEU A 54 37.08 -7.28 0.43
CA LEU A 54 35.75 -6.66 0.54
C LEU A 54 34.79 -7.52 1.37
N TYR A 55 34.91 -8.84 1.27
CA TYR A 55 34.11 -9.76 2.05
C TYR A 55 34.48 -9.71 3.54
N ILE A 56 35.73 -9.88 3.92
CA ILE A 56 36.10 -9.84 5.35
C ILE A 56 35.87 -8.45 5.97
N SER A 57 35.87 -7.37 5.18
CA SER A 57 35.54 -6.01 5.64
C SER A 57 34.06 -5.80 5.95
N GLY A 58 33.23 -6.84 5.85
CA GLY A 58 31.80 -6.78 6.15
C GLY A 58 30.89 -6.41 4.98
N MET A 59 31.38 -6.35 3.73
CA MET A 59 30.46 -6.19 2.59
C MET A 59 29.64 -7.46 2.36
N SER A 60 28.39 -7.30 1.92
CA SER A 60 27.58 -8.43 1.50
C SER A 60 28.01 -8.92 0.12
N ALA A 61 27.82 -10.22 -0.17
CA ALA A 61 28.04 -10.77 -1.50
C ALA A 61 27.23 -10.05 -2.59
N ARG A 62 26.10 -9.42 -2.23
CA ARG A 62 25.31 -8.58 -3.14
C ARG A 62 26.05 -7.29 -3.52
N GLN A 63 26.60 -6.57 -2.53
CA GLN A 63 27.40 -5.36 -2.77
C GLN A 63 28.65 -5.69 -3.60
N ILE A 64 29.32 -6.78 -3.27
CA ILE A 64 30.50 -7.24 -4.03
C ILE A 64 30.08 -7.56 -5.48
N SER A 65 28.94 -8.21 -5.69
CA SER A 65 28.47 -8.57 -7.04
C SER A 65 28.24 -7.36 -7.96
N GLU A 66 27.86 -6.22 -7.39
CA GLU A 66 27.65 -4.96 -8.11
C GLU A 66 28.98 -4.44 -8.70
N TYR A 67 30.11 -4.58 -7.99
CA TYR A 67 31.40 -4.10 -8.48
C TYR A 67 31.94 -4.92 -9.65
N TYR A 68 31.63 -6.21 -9.74
CA TYR A 68 32.12 -7.09 -10.81
C TYR A 68 31.10 -7.35 -11.93
N ASN A 69 29.94 -6.67 -11.87
CA ASN A 69 28.80 -6.90 -12.76
C ASN A 69 28.46 -8.40 -12.92
N LYS A 70 28.49 -9.14 -11.79
CA LYS A 70 28.13 -10.56 -11.74
C LYS A 70 26.84 -10.74 -10.94
N GLY A 71 26.13 -11.83 -11.16
CA GLY A 71 24.96 -12.15 -10.34
C GLY A 71 25.37 -12.46 -8.90
N TYR A 72 24.57 -12.01 -7.93
CA TYR A 72 24.73 -12.33 -6.49
C TYR A 72 24.98 -13.81 -6.24
N GLY A 73 24.22 -14.69 -6.90
CA GLY A 73 24.36 -16.14 -6.76
C GLY A 73 25.74 -16.66 -7.15
N ARG A 74 26.43 -16.00 -8.09
CA ARG A 74 27.77 -16.39 -8.55
C ARG A 74 28.85 -16.05 -7.53
N ILE A 75 28.79 -14.86 -6.92
CA ILE A 75 29.67 -14.48 -5.81
C ILE A 75 29.45 -15.41 -4.61
N ASN A 76 28.19 -15.67 -4.27
CA ASN A 76 27.85 -16.52 -3.14
C ASN A 76 28.29 -17.97 -3.36
N LEU A 77 28.12 -18.51 -4.57
CA LEU A 77 28.61 -19.83 -4.93
C LEU A 77 30.14 -19.90 -4.83
N LEU A 78 30.85 -18.90 -5.35
CA LEU A 78 32.31 -18.83 -5.29
C LEU A 78 32.82 -18.89 -3.84
N LEU A 79 32.31 -18.04 -2.97
CA LEU A 79 32.69 -18.00 -1.55
C LEU A 79 32.34 -19.31 -0.84
N ARG A 80 31.15 -19.88 -1.11
CA ARG A 80 30.71 -21.14 -0.53
C ARG A 80 31.58 -22.32 -0.93
N THR A 81 31.97 -22.40 -2.20
CA THR A 81 32.84 -23.46 -2.73
C THR A 81 34.23 -23.41 -2.11
N LEU A 82 34.73 -22.22 -1.75
CA LEU A 82 36.00 -22.02 -1.08
C LEU A 82 35.92 -22.14 0.45
N GLY A 83 34.78 -22.57 0.99
CA GLY A 83 34.58 -22.70 2.45
C GLY A 83 34.41 -21.37 3.20
N ILE A 84 34.38 -20.25 2.49
CA ILE A 84 34.30 -18.90 3.07
C ILE A 84 32.84 -18.57 3.36
N GLN A 85 32.36 -18.98 4.54
CA GLN A 85 30.98 -18.77 4.95
C GLN A 85 30.92 -18.01 6.27
N ARG A 86 30.15 -16.93 6.28
CA ARG A 86 29.77 -16.28 7.53
C ARG A 86 28.80 -17.15 8.29
N SER A 87 28.91 -17.14 9.62
CA SER A 87 27.86 -17.68 10.45
C SER A 87 26.56 -16.88 10.24
N ARG A 88 25.42 -17.52 10.51
CA ARG A 88 24.11 -16.85 10.49
C ARG A 88 24.11 -15.61 11.40
N LYS A 89 24.83 -15.66 12.53
CA LYS A 89 24.95 -14.57 13.49
C LYS A 89 25.66 -13.35 12.87
N ASP A 90 26.77 -13.56 12.18
CA ASP A 90 27.55 -12.49 11.56
C ASP A 90 26.82 -11.85 10.38
N ALA A 91 26.13 -12.67 9.58
CA ALA A 91 25.28 -12.18 8.50
C ALA A 91 24.15 -11.27 9.01
N LEU A 92 23.56 -11.59 10.16
CA LEU A 92 22.51 -10.77 10.80
C LEU A 92 23.04 -9.44 11.32
N ILE A 93 24.23 -9.43 11.94
CA ILE A 93 24.89 -8.21 12.44
C ILE A 93 25.15 -7.23 11.29
N ILE A 94 25.70 -7.73 10.18
CA ILE A 94 25.97 -6.91 8.99
C ILE A 94 24.67 -6.37 8.38
N SER A 95 23.65 -7.23 8.24
CA SER A 95 22.32 -6.83 7.76
C SER A 95 21.71 -5.73 8.63
N ALA A 96 21.83 -5.83 9.95
CA ALA A 96 21.33 -4.83 10.89
C ALA A 96 22.07 -3.48 10.76
N SER A 97 23.40 -3.51 10.59
CA SER A 97 24.22 -2.30 10.43
C SER A 97 23.95 -1.52 9.13
N GLN A 98 23.40 -2.19 8.11
CA GLN A 98 23.11 -1.60 6.80
C GLN A 98 21.63 -1.21 6.62
N ARG A 99 20.76 -1.46 7.61
CA ARG A 99 19.33 -1.12 7.53
C ARG A 99 19.09 0.37 7.77
N ASP A 100 18.52 1.03 6.77
CA ASP A 100 17.95 2.36 6.92
C ASP A 100 16.54 2.26 7.54
N TYR A 101 16.48 2.15 8.86
CA TYR A 101 15.22 2.09 9.62
C TYR A 101 14.33 3.32 9.37
N SER A 102 14.92 4.48 9.03
CA SER A 102 14.19 5.70 8.71
C SER A 102 13.43 5.58 7.40
N LYS A 103 14.04 5.05 6.34
CA LYS A 103 13.36 4.75 5.06
C LYS A 103 12.26 3.70 5.23
N ILE A 104 12.53 2.64 6.00
CA ILE A 104 11.54 1.59 6.28
C ILE A 104 10.31 2.18 6.98
N ARG A 105 10.52 2.99 8.01
CA ARG A 105 9.42 3.63 8.77
C ARG A 105 8.62 4.61 7.92
N LYS A 106 9.27 5.38 7.04
CA LYS A 106 8.58 6.28 6.08
C LYS A 106 7.72 5.49 5.09
N LYS A 107 8.25 4.41 4.51
CA LYS A 107 7.49 3.54 3.59
C LYS A 107 6.27 2.92 4.29
N PHE A 108 6.44 2.42 5.50
CA PHE A 108 5.36 1.83 6.30
C PHE A 108 4.22 2.83 6.58
N LYS A 109 4.55 4.06 7.02
CA LYS A 109 3.55 5.12 7.23
C LYS A 109 2.79 5.47 5.95
N LYS A 110 3.49 5.57 4.82
CA LYS A 110 2.87 5.81 3.51
C LYS A 110 1.90 4.68 3.14
N THR A 111 2.30 3.42 3.31
CA THR A 111 1.45 2.26 3.03
C THR A 111 0.21 2.19 3.93
N ILE A 112 0.31 2.57 5.21
CA ILE A 112 -0.87 2.65 6.10
C ILE A 112 -1.83 3.74 5.63
N LYS A 113 -1.32 4.94 5.34
CA LYS A 113 -2.15 6.05 4.85
C LYS A 113 -2.84 5.70 3.53
N GLU A 114 -2.11 5.11 2.58
CA GLU A 114 -2.67 4.68 1.29
C GLU A 114 -3.73 3.59 1.47
N ARG A 115 -3.50 2.63 2.37
CA ARG A 115 -4.49 1.60 2.70
C ARG A 115 -5.74 2.25 3.31
N TYR A 116 -5.60 3.13 4.30
CA TYR A 116 -6.71 3.87 4.91
C TYR A 116 -7.52 4.64 3.86
N ILE A 117 -6.84 5.35 2.95
CA ILE A 117 -7.48 6.06 1.84
C ILE A 117 -8.28 5.07 0.97
N LYS A 118 -7.65 3.99 0.51
CA LYS A 118 -8.28 3.06 -0.44
C LYS A 118 -9.39 2.20 0.16
N THR A 119 -9.36 1.90 1.46
CA THR A 119 -10.26 0.89 2.05
C THR A 119 -11.22 1.44 3.09
N GLN A 120 -11.01 2.65 3.62
CA GLN A 120 -11.86 3.22 4.68
C GLN A 120 -12.44 4.59 4.32
N LEU A 121 -11.70 5.45 3.59
CA LEU A 121 -12.20 6.78 3.22
C LEU A 121 -13.19 6.77 2.05
N PHE A 122 -12.93 5.94 1.03
CA PHE A 122 -13.75 5.91 -0.19
C PHE A 122 -14.78 4.78 -0.21
N GLY A 123 -14.82 3.95 0.85
CA GLY A 123 -15.70 2.79 0.88
C GLY A 123 -15.35 1.74 -0.16
N SER A 124 -16.31 0.86 -0.45
CA SER A 124 -16.24 -0.08 -1.58
C SER A 124 -16.33 0.61 -2.95
N GLU A 125 -15.94 -0.08 -4.02
CA GLU A 125 -16.14 0.44 -5.39
C GLU A 125 -17.63 0.65 -5.71
N ILE A 126 -18.52 -0.16 -5.13
CA ILE A 126 -19.97 0.02 -5.21
C ILE A 126 -20.42 1.31 -4.50
N GLU A 127 -19.91 1.62 -3.31
CA GLU A 127 -20.19 2.91 -2.64
C GLU A 127 -19.71 4.11 -3.46
N ASN A 128 -18.57 4.00 -4.13
CA ASN A 128 -18.09 5.05 -5.04
C ASN A 128 -19.03 5.26 -6.23
N LEU A 129 -19.49 4.17 -6.85
CA LEU A 129 -20.48 4.24 -7.93
C LEU A 129 -21.77 4.90 -7.47
N ILE A 130 -22.32 4.43 -6.34
CA ILE A 130 -23.53 5.00 -5.73
C ILE A 130 -23.36 6.49 -5.51
N ARG A 131 -22.20 6.92 -5.01
CA ARG A 131 -21.90 8.34 -4.78
C ARG A 131 -22.00 9.18 -6.06
N VAL A 132 -21.42 8.69 -7.16
CA VAL A 132 -21.43 9.40 -8.45
C VAL A 132 -22.86 9.49 -8.98
N GLU A 133 -23.58 8.37 -9.02
CA GLU A 133 -24.96 8.30 -9.49
C GLU A 133 -25.87 9.23 -8.69
N ILE A 134 -25.79 9.20 -7.36
CA ILE A 134 -26.59 10.07 -6.49
C ILE A 134 -26.28 11.53 -6.72
N ASN A 135 -25.00 11.88 -6.90
CA ASN A 135 -24.62 13.24 -7.23
C ASN A 135 -25.24 13.69 -8.55
N GLU A 136 -25.17 12.87 -9.60
CA GLU A 136 -25.78 13.19 -10.90
C GLU A 136 -27.31 13.32 -10.80
N TYR A 137 -27.99 12.36 -10.18
CA TYR A 137 -29.44 12.40 -10.03
C TYR A 137 -29.94 13.58 -9.20
N LEU A 138 -29.31 13.86 -8.05
CA LEU A 138 -29.73 14.97 -7.21
C LEU A 138 -29.48 16.33 -7.90
N ASN A 139 -28.35 16.51 -8.58
CA ASN A 139 -28.09 17.73 -9.36
C ASN A 139 -29.14 17.92 -10.46
N ASN A 140 -29.54 16.84 -11.15
CA ASN A 140 -30.59 16.90 -12.16
C ASN A 140 -32.00 17.16 -11.60
N LEU A 141 -32.30 16.72 -10.37
CA LEU A 141 -33.63 16.89 -9.78
C LEU A 141 -33.83 18.23 -9.07
N LEU A 142 -32.77 18.77 -8.47
CA LEU A 142 -32.81 20.02 -7.72
C LEU A 142 -32.32 21.22 -8.53
N ASN A 143 -31.60 21.00 -9.64
CA ASN A 143 -31.12 22.02 -10.58
C ASN A 143 -30.31 23.14 -9.91
N ASP A 144 -30.08 24.24 -10.65
CA ASP A 144 -29.30 25.41 -10.25
C ASP A 144 -29.82 26.18 -9.02
N GLU A 145 -30.96 25.77 -8.44
CA GLU A 145 -31.51 26.38 -7.22
C GLU A 145 -30.80 25.94 -5.94
N TYR A 146 -30.11 24.80 -5.98
CA TYR A 146 -29.48 24.18 -4.82
C TYR A 146 -28.01 23.86 -5.11
N GLU A 147 -27.16 24.07 -4.12
CA GLU A 147 -25.81 23.49 -4.13
C GLU A 147 -25.85 22.12 -3.43
N ILE A 148 -25.29 21.11 -4.09
CA ILE A 148 -25.33 19.72 -3.62
C ILE A 148 -23.91 19.21 -3.47
N ILE A 149 -23.60 18.69 -2.28
CA ILE A 149 -22.30 18.12 -1.95
C ILE A 149 -22.54 16.67 -1.52
N VAL A 150 -22.16 15.74 -2.37
CA VAL A 150 -22.13 14.31 -2.04
C VAL A 150 -20.70 13.94 -1.63
N GLY A 151 -20.51 13.71 -0.33
CA GLY A 151 -19.21 13.46 0.27
C GLY A 151 -18.80 12.00 0.34
N ILE A 152 -17.54 11.79 0.71
CA ILE A 152 -16.95 10.48 0.99
C ILE A 152 -17.30 9.99 2.40
N ASN A 153 -17.02 8.72 2.69
CA ASN A 153 -17.27 8.14 4.01
C ASN A 153 -16.64 9.02 5.09
N THR A 154 -17.43 9.38 6.09
CA THR A 154 -17.00 10.29 7.15
C THR A 154 -17.17 9.66 8.52
N VAL A 155 -16.16 9.80 9.38
CA VAL A 155 -16.24 9.35 10.77
C VAL A 155 -16.73 10.51 11.64
N LEU A 156 -17.97 10.41 12.10
CA LEU A 156 -18.58 11.34 13.04
C LEU A 156 -18.55 10.77 14.45
N SER A 157 -18.82 11.61 15.45
CA SER A 157 -18.97 11.16 16.85
C SER A 157 -20.10 10.14 17.02
N ALA A 158 -21.12 10.18 16.16
CA ALA A 158 -22.23 9.23 16.12
C ALA A 158 -21.87 7.88 15.45
N GLY A 159 -20.73 7.79 14.78
CA GLY A 159 -20.31 6.65 13.96
C GLY A 159 -19.85 7.07 12.56
N GLU A 160 -19.46 6.09 11.76
CA GLU A 160 -19.18 6.27 10.33
C GLU A 160 -20.46 6.60 9.57
N LEU A 161 -20.46 7.45 8.54
CA LEU A 161 -21.58 7.64 7.62
C LEU A 161 -21.05 7.41 6.21
N ASP A 162 -21.64 6.45 5.50
CA ASP A 162 -21.06 5.93 4.25
C ASP A 162 -21.08 6.99 3.15
N ILE A 163 -22.24 7.63 2.93
CA ILE A 163 -22.38 8.70 1.93
C ILE A 163 -23.08 9.90 2.60
N PRO A 164 -22.32 10.86 3.16
CA PRO A 164 -22.89 12.12 3.63
C PRO A 164 -23.32 12.98 2.44
N ILE A 165 -24.49 13.60 2.55
CA ILE A 165 -25.04 14.50 1.52
C ILE A 165 -25.42 15.82 2.20
N ILE A 166 -24.92 16.93 1.67
CA ILE A 166 -25.30 18.27 2.10
C ILE A 166 -26.00 18.95 0.93
N VAL A 167 -27.21 19.44 1.17
CA VAL A 167 -27.93 20.26 0.21
C VAL A 167 -28.08 21.67 0.79
N ILE A 168 -27.80 22.69 0.00
CA ILE A 168 -27.81 24.09 0.43
C ILE A 168 -28.73 24.86 -0.49
N LYS A 169 -29.67 25.64 0.08
CA LYS A 169 -30.46 26.64 -0.64
C LYS A 169 -30.47 27.94 0.12
N SER A 170 -29.80 28.95 -0.42
CA SER A 170 -29.62 30.25 0.24
C SER A 170 -29.02 30.09 1.65
N LYS A 171 -29.82 30.25 2.72
CA LYS A 171 -29.39 30.10 4.12
C LYS A 171 -29.75 28.74 4.73
N ASN A 172 -30.52 27.91 4.02
CA ASN A 172 -30.97 26.62 4.51
C ASN A 172 -29.95 25.54 4.16
N ILE A 173 -29.57 24.73 5.16
CA ILE A 173 -28.64 23.61 5.01
C ILE A 173 -29.36 22.34 5.45
N TYR A 174 -29.46 21.38 4.55
CA TYR A 174 -30.01 20.05 4.79
C TYR A 174 -28.86 19.06 4.93
N LYS A 175 -28.77 18.42 6.10
CA LYS A 175 -27.81 17.34 6.34
C LYS A 175 -28.52 16.02 6.12
N LEU A 176 -28.09 15.30 5.11
CA LEU A 176 -28.64 14.02 4.70
C LEU A 176 -27.53 12.98 4.70
N GLY A 177 -27.90 11.71 4.77
CA GLY A 177 -26.93 10.63 4.76
C GLY A 177 -27.53 9.37 4.17
N ILE A 178 -26.70 8.58 3.51
CA ILE A 178 -27.10 7.27 2.99
C ILE A 178 -26.19 6.23 3.62
N GLU A 179 -26.84 5.23 4.18
CA GLU A 179 -26.22 4.02 4.72
C GLU A 179 -26.40 2.90 3.70
N VAL A 180 -25.29 2.38 3.19
CA VAL A 180 -25.27 1.30 2.21
C VAL A 180 -25.12 -0.02 2.96
N ASP A 181 -26.13 -0.88 2.88
CA ASP A 181 -26.16 -2.16 3.58
C ASP A 181 -26.35 -3.29 2.56
N ASN A 182 -25.77 -4.45 2.79
CA ASN A 182 -26.12 -5.64 2.01
C ASN A 182 -27.27 -6.37 2.71
N ASP A 183 -28.21 -6.90 1.93
CA ASP A 183 -29.38 -7.64 2.48
C ASP A 183 -28.96 -8.85 3.35
N TYR A 184 -27.76 -9.37 3.14
CA TYR A 184 -27.18 -10.52 3.84
C TYR A 184 -26.47 -10.16 5.15
N ILE A 185 -27.14 -9.53 6.13
CA ILE A 185 -26.46 -9.12 7.38
C ILE A 185 -27.16 -9.58 8.68
N HIS A 186 -26.37 -10.27 9.52
CA HIS A 186 -26.73 -10.98 10.75
C HIS A 186 -27.50 -10.15 11.81
N LYS A 187 -28.40 -10.83 12.56
CA LYS A 187 -29.35 -10.27 13.57
C LYS A 187 -28.74 -9.27 14.58
N ASN A 188 -27.47 -9.42 14.97
CA ASN A 188 -26.83 -8.57 15.99
C ASN A 188 -26.46 -7.16 15.52
N ARG A 189 -26.47 -6.86 14.22
CA ARG A 189 -26.20 -5.50 13.70
C ARG A 189 -27.41 -4.55 13.78
N LYS A 190 -28.64 -5.08 13.90
CA LYS A 190 -29.88 -4.25 13.91
C LYS A 190 -29.93 -3.24 15.07
N GLN A 191 -29.53 -3.63 16.29
CA GLN A 191 -29.54 -2.71 17.44
C GLN A 191 -28.48 -1.60 17.32
N ARG A 192 -27.27 -1.94 16.86
CA ARG A 192 -26.20 -0.96 16.63
C ARG A 192 -26.60 0.06 15.56
N ASN A 193 -27.23 -0.39 14.47
CA ASN A 193 -27.70 0.50 13.41
C ASN A 193 -28.81 1.45 13.89
N LYS A 194 -29.73 0.98 14.74
CA LYS A 194 -30.75 1.87 15.36
C LYS A 194 -30.12 2.97 16.21
N LEU A 195 -29.12 2.63 17.02
CA LEU A 195 -28.42 3.60 17.86
C LEU A 195 -27.64 4.62 17.01
N LYS A 196 -26.94 4.13 15.98
CA LYS A 196 -26.23 4.95 14.99
C LYS A 196 -27.14 5.99 14.33
N ILE A 197 -28.25 5.53 13.74
CA ILE A 197 -29.23 6.41 13.07
C ILE A 197 -29.83 7.41 14.06
N SER A 198 -30.15 6.99 15.29
CA SER A 198 -30.65 7.90 16.34
C SER A 198 -29.64 9.00 16.68
N ASN A 199 -28.36 8.65 16.80
CA ASN A 199 -27.31 9.62 17.08
C ASN A 199 -27.03 10.56 15.90
N LEU A 200 -27.07 10.06 14.66
CA LEU A 200 -26.98 10.90 13.45
C LEU A 200 -28.14 11.89 13.37
N LYS A 201 -29.37 11.46 13.69
CA LYS A 201 -30.54 12.36 13.79
C LYS A 201 -30.35 13.46 14.82
N LYS A 202 -29.77 13.16 15.99
CA LYS A 202 -29.42 14.19 16.99
C LYS A 202 -28.39 15.20 16.49
N MET A 203 -27.55 14.81 15.53
CA MET A 203 -26.60 15.71 14.84
C MET A 203 -27.23 16.49 13.68
N GLY A 204 -28.55 16.33 13.46
CA GLY A 204 -29.31 16.98 12.41
C GLY A 204 -29.31 16.25 11.07
N TYR A 205 -28.79 15.02 11.00
CA TYR A 205 -28.82 14.22 9.78
C TYR A 205 -30.14 13.48 9.60
N TYR A 206 -30.75 13.57 8.43
CA TYR A 206 -31.77 12.63 7.99
C TYR A 206 -31.12 11.51 7.17
N VAL A 207 -31.29 10.26 7.61
CA VAL A 207 -30.54 9.11 7.08
C VAL A 207 -31.46 8.18 6.32
N TYR A 208 -31.16 7.94 5.06
CA TYR A 208 -31.80 6.95 4.19
C TYR A 208 -30.98 5.66 4.18
N LYS A 209 -31.65 4.54 3.93
CA LYS A 209 -31.01 3.23 3.84
C LYS A 209 -31.11 2.73 2.41
N LEU A 210 -29.97 2.41 1.80
CA LEU A 210 -29.89 1.76 0.51
C LEU A 210 -29.44 0.32 0.75
N ASN A 211 -30.36 -0.64 0.65
CA ASN A 211 -29.97 -2.04 0.66
C ASN A 211 -29.65 -2.47 -0.77
N THR A 212 -28.48 -3.05 -1.00
CA THR A 212 -28.10 -3.49 -2.35
C THR A 212 -27.47 -4.87 -2.34
N ASN A 213 -27.69 -5.61 -3.42
CA ASN A 213 -27.00 -6.85 -3.75
C ASN A 213 -25.99 -6.63 -4.89
N ALA A 214 -25.78 -5.38 -5.32
CA ALA A 214 -24.86 -5.05 -6.38
C ALA A 214 -23.42 -5.40 -5.98
N THR A 215 -22.75 -6.13 -6.87
CA THR A 215 -21.40 -6.65 -6.61
C THR A 215 -20.53 -6.43 -7.84
N LEU A 216 -19.29 -5.97 -7.61
CA LEU A 216 -18.30 -5.83 -8.66
C LEU A 216 -17.66 -7.19 -8.98
N CYS A 217 -17.77 -7.61 -10.23
CA CYS A 217 -17.17 -8.82 -10.74
C CYS A 217 -15.70 -8.63 -11.12
N LYS A 218 -14.97 -9.74 -11.23
CA LYS A 218 -13.51 -9.74 -11.49
C LYS A 218 -13.10 -9.12 -12.82
N ASP A 219 -14.00 -9.13 -13.78
CA ASP A 219 -13.89 -8.56 -15.13
C ASP A 219 -14.37 -7.09 -15.18
N GLY A 220 -14.78 -6.51 -14.05
CA GLY A 220 -15.13 -5.10 -13.93
C GLY A 220 -16.59 -4.76 -14.20
N HIS A 221 -17.45 -5.74 -14.54
CA HIS A 221 -18.89 -5.49 -14.62
C HIS A 221 -19.54 -5.51 -13.22
N ILE A 222 -20.73 -4.92 -13.11
CA ILE A 222 -21.49 -4.87 -11.86
C ILE A 222 -22.77 -5.69 -12.01
N GLU A 223 -22.86 -6.77 -11.24
CA GLU A 223 -24.10 -7.55 -11.13
C GLU A 223 -25.17 -6.73 -10.42
N HIS A 224 -26.44 -6.91 -10.82
CA HIS A 224 -27.60 -6.19 -10.28
C HIS A 224 -27.55 -4.65 -10.40
N TYR A 225 -26.76 -4.10 -11.33
CA TYR A 225 -26.63 -2.66 -11.51
C TYR A 225 -27.95 -1.94 -11.84
N ASN A 226 -28.80 -2.50 -12.70
CA ASN A 226 -30.09 -1.88 -13.04
C ASN A 226 -30.99 -1.73 -11.80
N GLN A 227 -31.02 -2.74 -10.93
CA GLN A 227 -31.78 -2.68 -9.68
C GLN A 227 -31.22 -1.60 -8.76
N LEU A 228 -29.89 -1.53 -8.64
CA LEU A 228 -29.22 -0.47 -7.88
C LEU A 228 -29.59 0.93 -8.41
N GLN A 229 -29.62 1.13 -9.72
CA GLN A 229 -30.00 2.42 -10.31
C GLN A 229 -31.44 2.80 -9.97
N ASP A 230 -32.37 1.84 -9.98
CA ASP A 230 -33.76 2.12 -9.63
C ASP A 230 -33.93 2.44 -8.13
N ASP A 231 -33.23 1.73 -7.25
CA ASP A 231 -33.21 2.03 -5.82
C ASP A 231 -32.60 3.42 -5.52
N ILE A 232 -31.54 3.79 -6.25
CA ILE A 232 -30.93 5.13 -6.18
C ILE A 232 -31.94 6.20 -6.58
N LYS A 233 -32.68 6.02 -7.69
CA LYS A 233 -33.71 6.97 -8.13
C LYS A 233 -34.80 7.13 -7.06
N ILE A 234 -35.24 6.03 -6.44
CA ILE A 234 -36.26 6.08 -5.39
C ILE A 234 -35.77 6.94 -4.23
N ILE A 235 -34.57 6.66 -3.70
CA ILE A 235 -34.00 7.42 -2.58
C ILE A 235 -33.79 8.90 -2.94
N CYS A 236 -33.30 9.20 -4.14
CA CYS A 236 -33.11 10.59 -4.57
C CYS A 236 -34.45 11.34 -4.63
N ASN A 237 -35.51 10.72 -5.12
CA ASN A 237 -36.85 11.32 -5.12
C ASN A 237 -37.41 11.53 -3.71
N GLU A 238 -37.17 10.59 -2.78
CA GLU A 238 -37.53 10.75 -1.37
C GLU A 238 -36.80 11.93 -0.73
N ILE A 239 -35.49 12.06 -0.97
CA ILE A 239 -34.66 13.21 -0.55
C ILE A 239 -35.29 14.52 -1.02
N VAL A 240 -35.61 14.62 -2.30
CA VAL A 240 -36.20 15.84 -2.89
C VAL A 240 -37.55 16.15 -2.27
N ALA A 241 -38.39 15.14 -2.08
CA ALA A 241 -39.70 15.31 -1.45
C ALA A 241 -39.58 15.82 -0.01
N ASP A 242 -38.63 15.31 0.77
CA ASP A 242 -38.42 15.72 2.15
C ASP A 242 -37.84 17.14 2.24
N ILE A 243 -36.89 17.52 1.36
CA ILE A 243 -36.39 18.89 1.27
C ILE A 243 -37.53 19.88 0.96
N LYS A 244 -38.40 19.53 0.02
CA LYS A 244 -39.54 20.39 -0.37
C LYS A 244 -40.58 20.52 0.75
N LYS A 245 -40.84 19.46 1.52
CA LYS A 245 -41.70 19.53 2.72
C LYS A 245 -41.13 20.47 3.77
N ILE A 246 -39.82 20.43 4.00
CA ILE A 246 -39.16 21.30 4.99
C ILE A 246 -39.21 22.78 4.57
N ASN A 247 -39.15 23.08 3.26
CA ASN A 247 -39.25 24.45 2.74
C ASN A 247 -40.66 25.04 2.76
N ASN A 248 -41.70 24.21 2.85
CA ASN A 248 -43.09 24.64 2.92
C ASN A 248 -43.60 24.81 4.36
N LEU A 249 -42.70 24.75 5.35
CA LEU A 249 -42.89 25.10 6.75
C LEU A 249 -42.12 26.38 7.07
#